data_AF-A0A964H9N2-F1
#
_entry.id   AF-A0A964H9N2-F1
#
_cell.length_a   1.000
_cell.length_b   1.000
_cell.length_c   1.000
_cell.angle_alpha   90.00
_cell.angle_beta   90.00
_cell.angle_gamma   90.00
#
_symmetry.space_group_name_H-M   'P 1'
#
loop_
_entity.id
_entity.type
_entity.pdbx_description
1 polymer ?
#
loop_
_entity_poly.entity_id
_entity_poly.type
_entity_poly.pdbx_seq_one_letter_code
_entity_poly.pdbx_strand_id
1 'polypeptide(L)'
;MGIPFSYSFRNLLTRRLTTVLTVSGMALVVFVFAAILMLAEGLQQTLVESGSWDNVLVIRKGAETDVQSGVERAQAAIVETQPEVAVGVDGRRLLAKEMVVLINLPKRGSNKPSHVVI
;
A
#
# COMPACT_ATOMS: atom_id res chain seq x y z
N MET A 1 7.15 8.70 -53.43
CA MET A 1 6.74 7.27 -53.37
C MET A 1 5.84 7.08 -52.16
N GLY A 2 4.53 7.21 -52.33
CA GLY A 2 3.56 6.92 -51.28
C GLY A 2 2.91 5.58 -51.59
N ILE A 3 3.12 4.57 -50.75
CA ILE A 3 2.36 3.32 -50.86
C ILE A 3 0.91 3.69 -50.48
N PRO A 4 -0.09 3.46 -51.34
CA PRO A 4 -1.46 3.80 -51.00
C PRO A 4 -1.88 2.98 -49.78
N PHE A 5 -2.32 3.64 -48.71
CA PHE A 5 -2.78 2.99 -47.46
C PHE A 5 -3.86 1.92 -47.70
N SER A 6 -4.62 2.05 -48.79
CA SER A 6 -5.59 1.05 -49.25
C SER A 6 -4.95 -0.31 -49.58
N TYR A 7 -3.69 -0.33 -50.05
CA TYR A 7 -2.96 -1.57 -50.33
C TYR A 7 -2.57 -2.28 -49.03
N SER A 8 -2.08 -1.55 -48.02
CA SER A 8 -1.75 -2.11 -46.71
C SER A 8 -2.98 -2.68 -46.01
N PHE A 9 -4.11 -1.96 -46.02
CA PHE A 9 -5.36 -2.44 -45.42
C PHE A 9 -5.90 -3.69 -46.14
N ARG A 10 -5.89 -3.69 -47.48
CA ARG A 10 -6.30 -4.84 -48.28
C ARG A 10 -5.40 -6.06 -48.05
N ASN A 11 -4.09 -5.85 -47.87
CA ASN A 11 -3.13 -6.92 -47.60
C ASN A 11 -3.31 -7.54 -46.20
N LEU A 12 -3.66 -6.73 -45.20
CA LEU A 12 -4.04 -7.21 -43.86
C LEU A 12 -5.35 -8.03 -43.91
N LEU A 13 -6.30 -7.61 -44.75
CA LEU A 13 -7.56 -8.33 -44.98
C LEU A 13 -7.42 -9.63 -45.79
N THR A 14 -6.35 -9.82 -46.57
CA THR A 14 -6.05 -11.11 -47.23
C THR A 14 -5.36 -12.08 -46.28
N ARG A 15 -4.57 -11.60 -45.30
CA ARG A 15 -3.93 -12.43 -44.27
C ARG A 15 -4.60 -12.27 -42.90
N ARG A 16 -5.92 -12.51 -42.85
CA ARG A 16 -6.75 -12.27 -41.65
C ARG A 16 -6.28 -13.04 -40.43
N LEU A 17 -5.95 -14.33 -40.59
CA LEU A 17 -5.55 -15.18 -39.46
C LEU A 17 -4.29 -14.67 -38.76
N THR A 18 -3.20 -14.46 -39.51
CA THR A 18 -1.93 -14.00 -38.93
C THR A 18 -2.06 -12.58 -38.38
N THR A 19 -2.80 -11.70 -39.07
CA THR A 19 -3.01 -10.32 -38.62
C THR A 19 -3.80 -10.27 -37.31
N VAL A 20 -4.89 -11.02 -37.19
CA VAL A 20 -5.70 -11.07 -35.97
C VAL A 20 -4.88 -11.62 -34.81
N LEU A 21 -4.10 -12.69 -35.04
CA LEU A 21 -3.25 -13.27 -33.99
C LEU A 21 -2.19 -12.30 -33.47
N THR A 22 -1.54 -11.54 -34.36
CA THR A 22 -0.56 -10.52 -33.96
C THR A 22 -1.22 -9.37 -33.19
N VAL A 23 -2.34 -8.85 -33.69
CA VAL A 23 -3.08 -7.77 -33.03
C VAL A 23 -3.62 -8.21 -31.66
N SER A 24 -4.17 -9.43 -31.56
CA SER A 24 -4.68 -9.96 -30.29
C SER A 24 -3.55 -10.19 -29.28
N GLY A 25 -2.39 -10.67 -29.73
CA GLY A 25 -1.21 -10.81 -28.87
C GLY A 25 -0.77 -9.47 -28.29
N MET A 26 -0.65 -8.44 -29.14
CA MET A 26 -0.29 -7.08 -28.69
C MET A 26 -1.37 -6.50 -27.76
N ALA A 27 -2.65 -6.66 -28.10
CA ALA A 27 -3.76 -6.15 -27.29
C ALA A 27 -3.80 -6.81 -25.90
N LEU A 28 -3.55 -8.11 -25.81
CA LEU A 28 -3.51 -8.84 -24.54
C LEU A 28 -2.38 -8.33 -23.64
N VAL A 29 -1.19 -8.09 -24.20
CA VAL A 29 -0.05 -7.56 -23.42
C VAL A 29 -0.37 -6.17 -22.88
N VAL A 30 -0.93 -5.28 -23.70
CA VAL A 30 -1.34 -3.93 -23.26
C VAL A 30 -2.43 -4.00 -22.20
N PHE A 31 -3.40 -4.90 -22.37
CA PHE A 31 -4.47 -5.11 -21.38
C PHE A 31 -3.93 -5.55 -20.02
N VAL A 32 -3.06 -6.57 -19.99
CA VAL A 32 -2.47 -7.05 -18.74
C VAL A 32 -1.61 -5.97 -18.08
N PHE A 33 -0.83 -5.23 -18.87
CA PHE A 33 -0.02 -4.13 -18.37
C PHE A 33 -0.88 -3.03 -17.73
N ALA A 34 -1.95 -2.61 -18.41
CA ALA A 34 -2.90 -1.64 -17.87
C ALA A 34 -3.59 -2.16 -16.59
N ALA A 35 -3.99 -3.43 -16.55
CA ALA A 35 -4.61 -4.04 -15.38
C ALA A 35 -3.69 -4.03 -14.14
N ILE A 36 -2.39 -4.31 -14.33
CA ILE A 36 -1.40 -4.26 -13.25
C ILE A 36 -1.23 -2.82 -12.74
N LEU A 37 -1.18 -1.82 -13.63
CA LEU A 37 -1.08 -0.42 -13.21
C LEU A 37 -2.32 0.02 -12.43
N MET A 38 -3.53 -0.37 -12.87
CA MET A 38 -4.76 -0.09 -12.14
C MET A 38 -4.77 -0.75 -10.75
N LEU A 39 -4.27 -1.99 -10.64
CA LEU A 39 -4.16 -2.67 -9.35
C LEU A 39 -3.13 -1.99 -8.43
N ALA A 40 -1.97 -1.60 -8.97
CA ALA A 40 -0.94 -0.89 -8.21
C ALA A 40 -1.48 0.44 -7.66
N GLU A 41 -2.18 1.22 -8.49
CA GLU A 41 -2.82 2.47 -8.08
C GLU A 41 -3.90 2.22 -7.02
N GLY A 42 -4.78 1.23 -7.23
CA GLY A 42 -5.82 0.88 -6.24
C GLY A 42 -5.23 0.44 -4.89
N LEU A 43 -4.14 -0.33 -4.91
CA LEU A 43 -3.43 -0.71 -3.70
C LEU A 43 -2.77 0.50 -3.04
N GLN A 44 -2.12 1.37 -3.80
CA GLN A 44 -1.50 2.57 -3.28
C GLN A 44 -2.55 3.51 -2.66
N GLN A 45 -3.68 3.72 -3.32
CA GLN A 45 -4.76 4.54 -2.80
C GLN A 45 -5.27 3.98 -1.46
N THR A 46 -5.56 2.68 -1.39
CA THR A 46 -6.08 2.04 -0.16
C THR A 46 -5.05 1.96 0.98
N LEU A 47 -3.77 1.75 0.66
CA LEU A 47 -2.69 1.71 1.65
C LEU A 47 -2.35 3.11 2.17
N VAL A 48 -2.27 4.10 1.30
CA VAL A 48 -1.93 5.50 1.66
C VAL A 48 -3.10 6.18 2.37
N GLU A 49 -4.35 5.93 1.96
CA GLU A 49 -5.53 6.56 2.58
C GLU A 49 -5.72 6.13 4.05
N SER A 50 -5.17 4.97 4.46
CA SER A 50 -5.17 4.58 5.88
C SER A 50 -4.30 5.49 6.76
N GLY A 51 -3.34 6.22 6.18
CA GLY A 51 -2.43 7.11 6.88
C GLY A 51 -2.73 8.59 6.59
N SER A 52 -3.16 9.35 7.61
CA SER A 52 -3.20 10.81 7.50
C SER A 52 -1.78 11.38 7.55
N TRP A 53 -1.48 12.36 6.71
CA TRP A 53 -0.22 13.13 6.75
C TRP A 53 -0.05 13.91 8.06
N ASP A 54 -1.15 14.15 8.78
CA ASP A 54 -1.16 14.84 10.07
C ASP A 54 -0.85 13.91 11.26
N ASN A 55 -0.79 12.58 11.01
CA ASN A 55 -0.49 11.60 12.04
C ASN A 55 0.99 11.21 11.98
N VAL A 56 1.65 11.23 13.14
CA VAL A 56 3.06 10.84 13.26
C VAL A 56 3.18 9.69 14.25
N LEU A 57 3.91 8.64 13.86
CA LEU A 57 4.27 7.53 14.73
C LEU A 57 5.68 7.77 15.30
N VAL A 58 5.79 7.80 16.63
CA VAL A 58 7.07 7.98 17.33
C VAL A 58 7.50 6.66 17.96
N ILE A 59 8.64 6.14 17.53
CA ILE A 59 9.25 4.91 18.08
C ILE A 59 10.63 5.20 18.69
N ARG A 60 11.06 4.33 19.62
CA ARG A 60 12.38 4.42 20.24
C ARG A 60 13.46 4.37 19.16
N LYS A 61 14.47 5.24 19.27
CA LYS A 61 15.64 5.23 18.40
C LYS A 61 16.30 3.84 18.39
N GLY A 62 16.40 3.23 17.21
CA GLY A 62 16.97 1.90 17.00
C GLY A 62 15.95 0.75 17.00
N ALA A 63 14.66 1.03 17.21
CA ALA A 63 13.59 0.07 16.90
C ALA A 63 13.26 0.12 15.41
N GLU A 64 13.09 -1.03 14.78
CA GLU A 64 12.63 -1.13 13.38
C GLU A 64 11.10 -1.15 13.28
N THR A 65 10.43 -1.58 14.35
CA THR A 65 8.97 -1.71 14.43
C THR A 65 8.45 -1.21 15.77
N ASP A 66 7.16 -0.87 15.79
CA ASP A 66 6.37 -0.54 16.99
C ASP A 66 6.41 -1.65 18.05
N VAL A 67 6.35 -2.91 17.64
CA VAL A 67 6.41 -4.09 18.53
C VAL A 67 7.72 -4.14 19.33
N GLN A 68 8.83 -3.68 18.75
CA GLN A 68 10.14 -3.66 19.41
C GLN A 68 10.42 -2.32 20.11
N SER A 69 9.50 -1.36 19.99
CA SER A 69 9.67 -0.01 20.52
C SER A 69 9.25 0.06 21.98
N GLY A 70 10.23 0.24 22.87
CA GLY A 70 9.97 0.58 24.27
C GLY A 70 10.10 2.08 24.51
N VAL A 71 8.98 2.80 24.60
CA VAL A 71 8.95 4.22 24.99
C VAL A 71 8.40 4.33 26.41
N GLU A 72 9.19 4.89 27.32
CA GLU A 72 8.75 5.07 28.71
C GLU A 72 7.73 6.20 28.83
N ARG A 73 6.86 6.14 29.84
CA ARG A 73 5.82 7.17 30.08
C ARG A 73 6.39 8.58 30.19
N ALA A 74 7.56 8.73 30.81
CA ALA A 74 8.23 10.02 30.94
C ALA A 74 8.69 10.57 29.59
N GLN A 75 9.21 9.71 28.70
CA GLN A 75 9.60 10.09 27.35
C GLN A 75 8.38 10.47 26.49
N ALA A 76 7.30 9.70 26.59
CA ALA A 76 6.04 10.01 25.92
C ALA A 76 5.44 11.35 26.40
N ALA A 77 5.61 11.70 27.67
CA ALA A 77 5.18 13.00 28.20
C ALA A 77 6.01 14.18 27.65
N ILE A 78 7.29 13.96 27.34
CA ILE A 78 8.12 14.99 26.68
C ILE A 78 7.66 15.21 25.23
N VAL A 79 7.33 14.14 24.51
CA VAL A 79 6.77 14.27 23.15
C VAL A 79 5.43 15.00 23.20
N GLU A 80 4.59 14.69 24.19
CA GLU A 80 3.32 15.36 24.40
C GLU A 80 3.47 16.87 24.58
N THR A 81 4.52 17.41 25.18
CA THR A 81 4.65 18.86 25.39
C THR A 81 5.16 19.64 24.18
N GLN A 82 5.57 18.97 23.11
CA GLN A 82 6.12 19.62 21.91
C GLN A 82 5.12 20.54 21.21
N PRO A 83 5.51 21.74 20.76
CA PRO A 83 4.59 22.71 20.15
C PRO A 83 3.92 22.22 18.86
N GLU A 84 4.52 21.23 18.18
CA GLU A 84 4.02 20.64 16.93
C GLU A 84 2.79 19.72 17.16
N VAL A 85 2.54 19.27 18.39
CA VAL A 85 1.40 18.40 18.69
C VAL A 85 0.11 19.22 18.68
N ALA A 86 -0.79 18.88 17.77
CA ALA A 86 -2.07 19.53 17.62
C ALA A 86 -2.92 19.46 18.91
N VAL A 87 -3.69 20.51 19.17
CA VAL A 87 -4.65 20.57 20.28
C VAL A 87 -6.05 20.39 19.72
N GLY A 88 -6.76 19.39 20.20
CA GLY A 88 -8.14 19.11 19.81
C GLY A 88 -9.12 20.16 20.32
N VAL A 89 -10.37 20.08 19.85
CA VAL A 89 -11.46 20.99 20.24
C VAL A 89 -11.73 21.02 21.74
N ASP A 90 -11.39 19.94 22.46
CA ASP A 90 -11.53 19.80 23.90
C ASP A 90 -10.38 20.47 24.70
N GLY A 91 -9.41 21.13 24.04
CA GLY A 91 -8.22 21.69 24.67
C GLY A 91 -7.17 20.64 25.08
N ARG A 92 -7.38 19.37 24.72
CA ARG A 92 -6.42 18.27 24.95
C ARG A 92 -5.52 18.07 23.74
N ARG A 93 -4.26 17.71 23.99
CA ARG A 93 -3.30 17.40 22.94
C ARG A 93 -3.68 16.08 22.25
N LEU A 94 -3.61 16.05 20.93
CA LEU A 94 -3.93 14.90 20.10
C LEU A 94 -2.72 13.95 20.08
N LEU A 95 -2.55 13.19 21.15
CA LEU A 95 -1.49 12.19 21.27
C LEU A 95 -2.02 10.94 21.99
N ALA A 96 -1.78 9.76 21.40
CA ALA A 96 -2.09 8.46 22.01
C ALA A 96 -0.80 7.78 22.49
N LYS A 97 -0.75 7.42 23.78
CA LYS A 97 0.36 6.67 24.38
C LYS A 97 0.03 5.19 24.33
N GLU A 98 0.08 4.61 23.14
CA GLU A 98 -0.27 3.22 22.92
C GLU A 98 0.85 2.27 23.39
N MET A 99 0.44 1.09 23.83
CA MET A 99 1.33 0.00 24.21
C MET A 99 0.96 -1.21 23.37
N VAL A 100 1.93 -1.75 22.66
CA VAL A 100 1.75 -2.96 21.85
C VAL A 100 2.34 -4.13 22.60
N VAL A 101 1.53 -5.15 22.91
CA VAL A 101 1.98 -6.35 23.63
C VAL A 101 1.79 -7.59 22.76
N LEU A 102 2.87 -8.31 22.53
CA LEU A 102 2.85 -9.57 21.80
C LEU A 102 2.60 -10.73 22.77
N ILE A 103 1.44 -11.37 22.70
CA ILE A 103 1.13 -12.56 23.49
C ILE A 103 1.15 -13.82 22.63
N ASN A 104 1.58 -14.94 23.24
CA ASN A 104 1.54 -16.25 22.60
C ASN A 104 0.25 -16.98 22.98
N LEU A 105 -0.63 -17.17 22.01
CA LEU A 105 -1.86 -17.93 22.19
C LEU A 105 -1.82 -19.23 21.37
N PRO A 106 -2.43 -20.33 21.87
CA PRO A 106 -2.57 -21.56 21.10
C PRO A 106 -3.47 -21.33 19.88
N LYS A 107 -2.95 -21.63 18.69
CA LYS A 107 -3.69 -21.52 17.44
C LYS A 107 -4.86 -22.50 17.40
N ARG A 108 -6.06 -21.98 17.12
CA ARG A 108 -7.28 -22.79 16.98
C ARG A 108 -7.07 -23.87 15.91
N GLY A 109 -7.27 -25.13 16.28
CA GLY A 109 -7.17 -26.29 15.38
C GLY A 109 -5.80 -26.98 15.33
N SER A 110 -4.69 -26.33 15.70
CA SER A 110 -3.36 -26.99 15.73
C SER A 110 -2.67 -26.99 17.11
N ASN A 111 -3.21 -26.25 18.08
CA ASN A 111 -2.67 -26.09 19.44
C ASN A 111 -1.18 -25.67 19.51
N LYS A 112 -0.63 -25.18 18.39
CA LYS A 112 0.73 -24.62 18.32
C LYS A 112 0.71 -23.16 18.78
N PRO A 113 1.75 -22.67 19.45
CA PRO A 113 1.82 -21.25 19.82
C PRO A 113 1.83 -20.36 18.58
N SER A 114 1.08 -19.26 18.63
CA SER A 114 1.03 -18.20 17.62
C SER A 114 1.06 -16.83 18.30
N HIS A 115 1.76 -15.88 17.70
CA HIS A 115 1.81 -14.50 18.15
C HIS A 115 0.48 -13.78 17.85
N VAL A 116 -0.05 -13.07 18.83
CA VAL A 116 -1.22 -12.19 18.71
C VAL A 116 -0.84 -10.83 19.29
N VAL A 117 -1.13 -9.77 18.55
CA VAL A 117 -0.90 -8.38 18.95
C VAL A 117 -2.15 -7.87 19.66
N ILE A 118 -1.98 -7.23 20.81
CA ILE A 118 -3.04 -6.53 21.57
C ILE A 118 -2.55 -5.15 21.99
#